data_AF-A0A7Y6PPR6-F1
#
_entry.id   AF-A0A7Y6PPR6-F1
#
_cell.length_a   1.000
_cell.length_b   1.000
_cell.length_c   1.000
_cell.angle_alpha   90.00
_cell.angle_beta   90.00
_cell.angle_gamma   90.00
#
_symmetry.space_group_name_H-M   'P 1'
#
loop_
_entity.id
_entity.type
_entity.pdbx_description
1 polymer ?
#
loop_
_entity_poly.entity_id
_entity_poly.type
_entity_poly.pdbx_seq_one_letter_code
_entity_poly.pdbx_strand_id
1 'polypeptide(L)'
;MAELAPVAPRERVVTLDVLRGFALVGVLLANLYSLYSLRFAHRGGPPTETIDVIASSFIGVVVHSKAQTLLTFLFGFGFAAQLLRAEARAEPVMGLYVRRMCTLFGIGWMHVLLLSWVDVTWGYALVGFVLLAFVRVSNRTRIAVAVVCVIVPSIVYAIPGVRESLHGILFASPPPAYIQEYAEAAKSGDRIAIMHAHAMLALLWTFGGNVLWYLPWLLGRFLFGFVAGSQRWFDRDGADHLPLFHKLLGFGALAATPALVIQALAQAGVLSRQHSVPVQMVMSVLGEIGLLGQTALYVAIVVILMQRARWRRVLELLAPVGRMPLTTYLSQSAICTALFYGWGLDWDTPPPAATVGLGLAIFAVQIAIAHAWLRVFRFGPAEWLWRRIVYLRPQPMR
;
A
#
# COMPACT_ATOMS: atom_id res chain seq x y z
N MET A 1 28.51 24.21 1.85
CA MET A 1 27.64 23.16 1.29
C MET A 1 26.21 23.51 1.68
N ALA A 2 25.27 23.54 0.73
CA ALA A 2 23.86 23.73 1.04
C ALA A 2 23.41 22.65 2.04
N GLU A 3 22.74 23.05 3.13
CA GLU A 3 22.32 22.13 4.17
C GLU A 3 21.09 21.33 3.74
N LEU A 4 21.18 19.99 3.80
CA LEU A 4 20.07 19.08 3.51
C LEU A 4 18.91 19.34 4.50
N ALA A 5 17.92 20.12 4.09
CA ALA A 5 16.77 20.49 4.92
C ALA A 5 15.47 19.76 4.52
N PRO A 6 14.56 19.50 5.46
CA PRO A 6 13.16 19.15 5.19
C PRO A 6 12.46 20.02 4.15
N VAL A 7 11.53 19.42 3.39
CA VAL A 7 10.59 20.18 2.53
C VAL A 7 9.80 21.18 3.37
N ALA A 8 9.77 22.44 2.94
CA ALA A 8 9.04 23.49 3.62
C ALA A 8 7.52 23.33 3.45
N PRO A 9 6.68 23.77 4.40
CA PRO A 9 5.23 23.66 4.30
C PRO A 9 4.63 24.28 3.01
N ARG A 10 5.24 25.35 2.48
CA ARG A 10 4.82 26.04 1.25
C ARG A 10 5.17 25.32 -0.05
N GLU A 11 6.11 24.39 -0.03
CA GLU A 11 6.53 23.58 -1.18
C GLU A 11 5.75 22.25 -1.25
N ARG A 12 4.75 22.07 -0.38
CA ARG A 12 4.07 20.80 -0.19
C ARG A 12 2.84 20.71 -1.07
N VAL A 13 2.77 19.65 -1.87
CA VAL A 13 1.64 19.36 -2.74
C VAL A 13 0.52 18.72 -1.93
N VAL A 14 -0.59 19.45 -1.76
CA VAL A 14 -1.71 19.05 -0.90
C VAL A 14 -2.42 17.82 -1.47
N THR A 15 -2.60 17.77 -2.78
CA THR A 15 -3.27 16.63 -3.45
C THR A 15 -2.55 15.30 -3.17
N LEU A 16 -1.21 15.30 -3.04
CA LEU A 16 -0.47 14.07 -2.70
C LEU A 16 -0.70 13.63 -1.27
N ASP A 17 -0.80 14.57 -0.33
CA ASP A 17 -1.13 14.24 1.06
C ASP A 17 -2.57 13.72 1.16
N VAL A 18 -3.52 14.30 0.42
CA VAL A 18 -4.89 13.77 0.30
C VAL A 18 -4.90 12.35 -0.28
N LEU A 19 -4.19 12.09 -1.38
CA LEU A 19 -4.10 10.77 -2.00
C LEU A 19 -3.47 9.73 -1.05
N ARG A 20 -2.46 10.11 -0.27
CA ARG A 20 -1.89 9.24 0.78
C ARG A 20 -2.92 8.94 1.87
N GLY A 21 -3.64 9.97 2.35
CA GLY A 21 -4.71 9.80 3.34
C GLY A 21 -5.82 8.88 2.85
N PHE A 22 -6.26 9.06 1.60
CA PHE A 22 -7.22 8.18 0.94
C PHE A 22 -6.72 6.74 0.81
N ALA A 23 -5.44 6.55 0.47
CA ALA A 23 -4.87 5.21 0.42
C ALA A 23 -4.79 4.55 1.80
N LEU A 24 -4.52 5.32 2.87
CA LEU A 24 -4.40 4.80 4.24
C LEU A 24 -5.71 4.29 4.82
N VAL A 25 -6.86 4.88 4.47
CA VAL A 25 -8.16 4.29 4.86
C VAL A 25 -8.36 2.95 4.16
N GLY A 26 -7.98 2.86 2.88
CA GLY A 26 -8.10 1.61 2.14
C GLY A 26 -7.17 0.51 2.69
N VAL A 27 -5.94 0.86 3.09
CA VAL A 27 -5.02 -0.08 3.76
C VAL A 27 -5.61 -0.56 5.08
N LEU A 28 -6.15 0.33 5.90
CA LEU A 28 -6.80 -0.06 7.16
C LEU A 28 -7.95 -1.02 6.90
N LEU A 29 -8.87 -0.69 5.99
CA LEU A 29 -10.03 -1.52 5.71
C LEU A 29 -9.63 -2.91 5.18
N ALA A 30 -8.66 -2.98 4.26
CA ALA A 30 -8.18 -4.26 3.73
C ALA A 30 -7.48 -5.11 4.80
N ASN A 31 -6.59 -4.50 5.59
CA ASN A 31 -5.83 -5.23 6.60
C ASN A 31 -6.70 -5.60 7.79
N LEU A 32 -7.62 -4.74 8.22
CA LEU A 32 -8.57 -5.05 9.28
C LEU A 32 -9.49 -6.21 8.87
N TYR A 33 -9.99 -6.20 7.63
CA TYR A 33 -10.89 -7.24 7.12
C TYR A 33 -10.29 -8.63 7.15
N SER A 34 -9.04 -8.77 6.71
CA SER A 34 -8.42 -10.08 6.52
C SER A 34 -7.38 -10.40 7.59
N LEU A 35 -6.49 -9.46 7.87
CA LEU A 35 -5.18 -9.73 8.47
C LEU A 35 -5.19 -9.49 9.98
N TYR A 36 -5.56 -8.28 10.43
CA TYR A 36 -5.57 -7.95 11.86
C TYR A 36 -6.68 -8.67 12.62
N SER A 37 -7.85 -8.85 11.99
CA SER A 37 -8.95 -9.61 12.59
C SER A 37 -8.72 -11.12 12.59
N LEU A 38 -7.58 -11.63 12.09
CA LEU A 38 -7.28 -13.06 11.96
C LEU A 38 -8.26 -13.84 11.05
N ARG A 39 -9.13 -13.17 10.31
CA ARG A 39 -10.04 -13.81 9.35
C ARG A 39 -9.30 -14.68 8.34
N PHE A 40 -8.08 -14.30 7.92
CA PHE A 40 -7.27 -15.11 7.01
C PHE A 40 -6.92 -16.50 7.58
N ALA A 41 -6.86 -16.63 8.91
CA ALA A 41 -6.56 -17.90 9.58
C ALA A 41 -7.82 -18.74 9.83
N HIS A 42 -8.99 -18.09 9.92
CA HIS A 42 -10.27 -18.75 10.14
C HIS A 42 -10.94 -19.02 8.79
N ARG A 43 -10.94 -20.28 8.33
CA ARG A 43 -11.68 -20.70 7.12
C ARG A 43 -13.18 -20.76 7.39
N GLY A 44 -13.80 -19.61 7.67
CA GLY A 44 -15.25 -19.48 7.71
C GLY A 44 -15.85 -19.68 6.31
N GLY A 45 -17.12 -20.11 6.27
CA GLY A 45 -17.91 -20.11 5.03
C GLY A 45 -18.10 -18.68 4.48
N PRO A 46 -18.54 -18.54 3.21
CA PRO A 46 -18.90 -17.24 2.67
C PRO A 46 -19.96 -16.56 3.55
N PRO A 47 -19.95 -15.22 3.65
CA PRO A 47 -20.99 -14.51 4.39
C PRO A 47 -22.37 -14.83 3.83
N THR A 48 -23.33 -15.10 4.72
CA THR A 48 -24.72 -15.44 4.36
C THR A 48 -25.62 -14.21 4.40
N GLU A 49 -25.37 -13.29 5.33
CA GLU A 49 -26.15 -12.06 5.47
C GLU A 49 -25.88 -11.11 4.31
N THR A 50 -26.94 -10.53 3.75
CA THR A 50 -26.84 -9.65 2.56
C THR A 50 -25.90 -8.47 2.79
N ILE A 51 -25.94 -7.86 3.98
CA ILE A 51 -25.06 -6.74 4.33
C ILE A 51 -23.58 -7.13 4.35
N ASP A 52 -23.28 -8.36 4.77
CA ASP A 52 -21.93 -8.88 4.84
C ASP A 52 -21.39 -9.30 3.47
N VAL A 53 -22.27 -9.82 2.60
CA VAL A 53 -21.94 -10.04 1.18
C VAL A 53 -21.60 -8.71 0.51
N ILE A 54 -22.43 -7.67 0.71
CA ILE A 54 -22.18 -6.33 0.16
C ILE A 54 -20.85 -5.77 0.69
N ALA A 55 -20.60 -5.86 2.00
CA ALA A 55 -19.36 -5.36 2.60
C ALA A 55 -18.12 -6.11 2.10
N SER A 56 -18.18 -7.44 2.01
CA SER A 56 -17.10 -8.27 1.46
C SER A 56 -16.82 -7.90 -0.01
N SER A 57 -17.87 -7.76 -0.83
CA SER A 57 -17.74 -7.33 -2.21
C SER A 57 -17.19 -5.91 -2.34
N PHE A 58 -17.64 -4.98 -1.49
CA PHE A 58 -17.09 -3.63 -1.42
C PHE A 58 -15.58 -3.65 -1.12
N ILE A 59 -15.14 -4.44 -0.13
CA ILE A 59 -13.72 -4.57 0.18
C ILE A 59 -12.95 -5.16 -1.00
N GLY A 60 -13.42 -6.26 -1.61
CA GLY A 60 -12.74 -6.90 -2.72
C GLY A 60 -12.67 -6.03 -3.99
N VAL A 61 -13.76 -5.35 -4.31
CA VAL A 61 -13.91 -4.53 -5.52
C VAL A 61 -13.22 -3.18 -5.34
N VAL A 62 -13.56 -2.44 -4.29
CA VAL A 62 -13.19 -1.01 -4.16
C VAL A 62 -11.86 -0.82 -3.41
N VAL A 63 -11.56 -1.69 -2.45
CA VAL A 63 -10.47 -1.42 -1.49
C VAL A 63 -9.22 -2.25 -1.78
N HIS A 64 -9.40 -3.57 -1.85
CA HIS A 64 -8.33 -4.56 -1.83
C HIS A 64 -7.36 -4.35 -3.01
N SER A 65 -6.07 -4.30 -2.71
CA SER A 65 -4.95 -4.03 -3.62
C SER A 65 -4.89 -2.63 -4.26
N LYS A 66 -5.99 -1.86 -4.32
CA LYS A 66 -6.01 -0.50 -4.93
C LYS A 66 -5.29 0.49 -4.03
N ALA A 67 -5.56 0.42 -2.72
CA ALA A 67 -4.89 1.22 -1.71
C ALA A 67 -3.36 1.04 -1.72
N GLN A 68 -2.91 -0.22 -1.78
CA GLN A 68 -1.49 -0.54 -1.90
C GLN A 68 -0.92 -0.11 -3.25
N THR A 69 -1.64 -0.31 -4.36
CA THR A 69 -1.22 0.17 -5.69
C THR A 69 -1.05 1.69 -5.71
N LEU A 70 -1.92 2.43 -5.01
CA LEU A 70 -1.81 3.88 -4.87
C LEU A 70 -0.59 4.27 -4.03
N LEU A 71 -0.38 3.64 -2.87
CA LEU A 71 0.80 3.93 -2.02
C LEU A 71 2.12 3.63 -2.72
N THR A 72 2.18 2.52 -3.46
CA THR A 72 3.39 2.13 -4.21
C THR A 72 3.69 3.12 -5.34
N PHE A 73 2.67 3.54 -6.10
CA PHE A 73 2.78 4.64 -7.05
C PHE A 73 3.27 5.94 -6.38
N LEU A 74 2.65 6.34 -5.26
CA LEU A 74 3.03 7.56 -4.54
C LEU A 74 4.44 7.50 -3.94
N PHE A 75 4.94 6.31 -3.61
CA PHE A 75 6.31 6.10 -3.17
C PHE A 75 7.30 6.38 -4.30
N GLY A 76 7.09 5.76 -5.47
CA GLY A 76 7.90 6.02 -6.66
C GLY A 76 7.85 7.48 -7.12
N PHE A 77 6.68 8.11 -7.04
CA PHE A 77 6.55 9.56 -7.25
C PHE A 77 7.40 10.35 -6.25
N GLY A 78 7.30 10.00 -4.96
CA GLY A 78 8.06 10.64 -3.89
C GLY A 78 9.58 10.54 -4.10
N PHE A 79 10.05 9.42 -4.65
CA PHE A 79 11.44 9.24 -5.05
C PHE A 79 11.87 10.22 -6.14
N ALA A 80 11.13 10.27 -7.25
CA ALA A 80 11.41 11.18 -8.36
C ALA A 80 11.40 12.65 -7.92
N ALA A 81 10.40 13.04 -7.12
CA ALA A 81 10.28 14.38 -6.61
C ALA A 81 11.44 14.75 -5.65
N GLN A 82 11.96 13.78 -4.87
CA GLN A 82 13.14 13.99 -4.04
C GLN A 82 14.39 14.21 -4.90
N LEU A 83 14.57 13.42 -5.95
CA LEU A 83 15.69 13.56 -6.88
C LEU A 83 15.70 14.93 -7.56
N LEU A 84 14.57 15.33 -8.16
CA LEU A 84 14.43 16.62 -8.84
C LEU A 84 14.71 17.81 -7.93
N ARG A 85 14.25 17.77 -6.67
CA ARG A 85 14.53 18.83 -5.69
C ARG A 85 16.00 18.91 -5.32
N ALA A 86 16.65 17.77 -5.13
CA ALA A 86 18.06 17.76 -4.78
C ALA A 86 18.94 18.22 -5.95
N GLU A 87 18.58 17.86 -7.19
CA GLU A 87 19.21 18.39 -8.40
C GLU A 87 19.06 19.92 -8.49
N ALA A 88 17.84 20.45 -8.26
CA ALA A 88 17.58 21.89 -8.26
C ALA A 88 18.37 22.66 -7.18
N ARG A 89 18.76 21.99 -6.09
CA ARG A 89 19.54 22.57 -4.97
C ARG A 89 21.03 22.22 -5.01
N ALA A 90 21.49 21.48 -6.02
CA ALA A 90 22.85 20.93 -6.12
C ALA A 90 23.27 20.14 -4.85
N GLU A 91 22.32 19.44 -4.24
CA GLU A 91 22.51 18.69 -2.99
C GLU A 91 22.85 17.20 -3.26
N PRO A 92 23.78 16.58 -2.52
CA PRO A 92 24.07 15.16 -2.66
C PRO A 92 22.90 14.31 -2.14
N VAL A 93 22.04 13.84 -3.04
CA VAL A 93 20.81 13.12 -2.69
C VAL A 93 21.01 11.65 -2.33
N MET A 94 22.05 11.02 -2.88
CA MET A 94 22.18 9.56 -2.88
C MET A 94 22.37 9.00 -1.47
N GLY A 95 23.28 9.59 -0.69
CA GLY A 95 23.51 9.18 0.69
C GLY A 95 22.27 9.37 1.58
N LEU A 96 21.54 10.46 1.39
CA LEU A 96 20.29 10.71 2.10
C LEU A 96 19.23 9.64 1.73
N TYR A 97 19.13 9.30 0.45
CA TYR A 97 18.19 8.28 -0.01
C TYR A 97 18.50 6.89 0.55
N VAL A 98 19.76 6.45 0.47
CA VAL A 98 20.19 5.16 1.03
C VAL A 98 19.87 5.08 2.53
N ARG A 99 20.17 6.12 3.30
CA ARG A 99 19.82 6.18 4.74
C ARG A 99 18.31 6.09 4.98
N ARG A 100 17.50 6.76 4.14
CA ARG A 100 16.04 6.66 4.22
C ARG A 100 15.56 5.24 4.00
N MET A 101 16.11 4.53 3.03
CA MET A 101 15.75 3.15 2.74
C MET A 101 16.20 2.21 3.87
N CYS A 102 17.44 2.34 4.38
CA CYS A 102 17.90 1.57 5.55
C CYS A 102 17.03 1.81 6.78
N THR A 103 16.69 3.07 7.05
CA THR A 103 15.83 3.43 8.20
C THR A 103 14.43 2.87 8.04
N LEU A 104 13.85 2.97 6.83
CA LEU A 104 12.52 2.43 6.53
C LEU A 104 12.51 0.90 6.64
N PHE A 105 13.57 0.23 6.19
CA PHE A 105 13.74 -1.22 6.35
C PHE A 105 13.77 -1.62 7.84
N GLY A 106 14.55 -0.90 8.65
CA GLY A 106 14.61 -1.14 10.09
C GLY A 106 13.26 -0.94 10.79
N ILE A 107 12.56 0.16 10.46
CA ILE A 107 11.20 0.43 10.98
C ILE A 107 10.24 -0.68 10.56
N GLY A 108 10.32 -1.17 9.33
CA GLY A 108 9.47 -2.26 8.85
C GLY A 108 9.70 -3.56 9.58
N TRP A 109 10.95 -3.93 9.86
CA TRP A 109 11.24 -5.11 10.67
C TRP A 109 10.83 -4.94 12.13
N MET A 110 10.96 -3.75 12.71
CA MET A 110 10.42 -3.47 14.04
C MET A 110 8.89 -3.60 14.04
N HIS A 111 8.21 -3.15 12.99
CA HIS A 111 6.77 -3.34 12.84
C HIS A 111 6.39 -4.83 12.71
N VAL A 112 7.11 -5.59 11.88
CA VAL A 112 6.92 -7.04 11.74
C VAL A 112 7.03 -7.73 13.09
N LEU A 113 8.12 -7.47 13.82
CA LEU A 113 8.37 -8.12 15.10
C LEU A 113 7.34 -7.71 16.16
N LEU A 114 7.08 -6.41 16.31
CA LEU A 114 6.36 -5.87 17.47
C LEU A 114 4.85 -5.73 17.26
N LEU A 115 4.39 -5.61 16.02
CA LEU A 115 3.00 -5.23 15.74
C LEU A 115 2.28 -6.26 14.87
N SER A 116 2.80 -6.61 13.69
CA SER A 116 2.09 -7.48 12.74
C SER A 116 3.00 -7.96 11.64
N TRP A 117 2.88 -9.23 11.24
CA TRP A 117 3.61 -9.82 10.09
C TRP A 117 3.37 -9.09 8.76
N VAL A 118 2.21 -8.45 8.63
CA VAL A 118 1.85 -7.67 7.43
C VAL A 118 2.46 -6.29 7.51
N ASP A 119 3.60 -6.12 6.85
CA ASP A 119 4.24 -4.83 6.67
C ASP A 119 4.50 -4.50 5.21
N VAL A 120 4.26 -3.23 4.84
CA VAL A 120 4.59 -2.72 3.50
C VAL A 120 5.96 -2.03 3.47
N THR A 121 6.45 -1.54 4.61
CA THR A 121 7.57 -0.62 4.65
C THR A 121 8.93 -1.29 4.36
N TRP A 122 9.18 -2.50 4.86
CA TRP A 122 10.42 -3.21 4.54
C TRP A 122 10.48 -3.62 3.06
N GLY A 123 9.35 -4.07 2.49
CA GLY A 123 9.24 -4.37 1.05
C GLY A 123 9.45 -3.12 0.19
N TYR A 124 8.92 -1.97 0.62
CA TYR A 124 9.14 -0.69 -0.07
C TYR A 124 10.59 -0.24 0.00
N ALA A 125 11.27 -0.50 1.12
CA ALA A 125 12.69 -0.19 1.25
C ALA A 125 13.54 -1.03 0.29
N LEU A 126 13.27 -2.34 0.18
CA LEU A 126 13.97 -3.25 -0.74
C LEU A 126 13.82 -2.79 -2.20
N VAL A 127 12.59 -2.57 -2.66
CA VAL A 127 12.32 -2.10 -4.02
C VAL A 127 12.81 -0.67 -4.22
N GLY A 128 12.79 0.14 -3.17
CA GLY A 128 13.36 1.48 -3.15
C GLY A 128 14.85 1.49 -3.51
N PHE A 129 15.64 0.53 -3.02
CA PHE A 129 17.04 0.42 -3.46
C PHE A 129 17.16 0.11 -4.95
N VAL A 130 16.29 -0.74 -5.48
CA VAL A 130 16.27 -1.08 -6.92
C VAL A 130 15.98 0.14 -7.79
N LEU A 131 15.18 1.12 -7.32
CA LEU A 131 14.93 2.37 -8.05
C LEU A 131 16.20 3.17 -8.38
N LEU A 132 17.28 2.98 -7.63
CA LEU A 132 18.56 3.64 -7.91
C LEU A 132 19.12 3.28 -9.29
N ALA A 133 18.90 2.04 -9.74
CA ALA A 133 19.30 1.61 -11.08
C ALA A 133 18.53 2.35 -12.19
N PHE A 134 17.39 2.98 -11.88
CA PHE A 134 16.53 3.67 -12.83
C PHE A 134 16.70 5.20 -12.83
N VAL A 135 17.60 5.73 -11.98
CA VAL A 135 17.82 7.18 -11.84
C VAL A 135 18.23 7.84 -13.15
N ARG A 136 19.17 7.23 -13.88
CA ARG A 136 19.70 7.76 -15.14
C ARG A 136 19.04 7.17 -16.39
N VAL A 137 18.03 6.34 -16.19
CA VAL A 137 17.35 5.62 -17.26
C VAL A 137 16.21 6.47 -17.84
N SER A 138 15.98 6.36 -19.15
CA SER A 138 14.93 7.13 -19.84
C SER A 138 13.52 6.77 -19.34
N ASN A 139 12.58 7.72 -19.41
CA ASN A 139 11.17 7.46 -19.07
C ASN A 139 10.54 6.34 -19.92
N ARG A 140 10.96 6.19 -21.19
CA ARG A 140 10.47 5.10 -22.05
C ARG A 140 10.88 3.74 -21.49
N THR A 141 12.14 3.60 -21.09
CA THR A 141 12.65 2.37 -20.48
C THR A 141 12.00 2.11 -19.12
N ARG A 142 11.78 3.15 -18.29
CA ARG A 142 11.04 3.00 -17.01
C ARG A 142 9.63 2.46 -17.24
N ILE A 143 8.90 2.97 -18.23
CA ILE A 143 7.56 2.47 -18.59
C ILE A 143 7.63 1.04 -19.10
N ALA A 144 8.57 0.73 -20.00
CA ALA A 144 8.71 -0.62 -20.55
C ALA A 144 8.98 -1.66 -19.44
N VAL A 145 9.92 -1.37 -18.54
CA VAL A 145 10.21 -2.23 -17.39
C VAL A 145 9.02 -2.28 -16.44
N ALA A 146 8.32 -1.17 -16.21
CA ALA A 146 7.12 -1.16 -15.38
C ALA A 146 6.04 -2.13 -15.91
N VAL A 147 5.77 -2.08 -17.22
CA VAL A 147 4.82 -2.99 -17.88
C VAL A 147 5.29 -4.44 -17.77
N VAL A 148 6.57 -4.72 -18.06
CA VAL A 148 7.13 -6.08 -17.94
C VAL A 148 6.98 -6.62 -16.52
N CYS A 149 7.34 -5.83 -15.51
CA CYS A 149 7.27 -6.20 -14.10
C CYS A 149 5.83 -6.41 -13.58
N VAL A 150 4.82 -5.81 -14.23
CA VAL A 150 3.42 -6.05 -13.89
C VAL A 150 2.85 -7.25 -14.64
N ILE A 151 3.14 -7.37 -15.93
CA ILE A 151 2.48 -8.32 -16.82
C ILE A 151 3.12 -9.70 -16.77
N VAL A 152 4.45 -9.79 -16.85
CA VAL A 152 5.15 -11.09 -16.95
C VAL A 152 4.92 -11.95 -15.72
N PRO A 153 5.09 -11.46 -14.46
CA PRO A 153 4.82 -12.30 -13.30
C PRO A 153 3.37 -12.75 -13.24
N SER A 154 2.42 -11.91 -13.67
CA SER A 154 1.00 -12.25 -13.66
C SER A 154 0.64 -13.36 -14.66
N ILE A 155 1.31 -13.40 -15.82
CA ILE A 155 1.20 -14.51 -16.78
C ILE A 155 1.85 -15.77 -16.22
N VAL A 156 3.07 -15.65 -15.68
CA VAL A 156 3.85 -16.79 -15.17
C VAL A 156 3.13 -17.47 -13.99
N TYR A 157 2.61 -16.69 -13.05
CA TYR A 157 1.88 -17.21 -11.88
C TYR A 157 0.46 -17.68 -12.21
N ALA A 158 -0.06 -17.40 -13.40
CA ALA A 158 -1.31 -17.97 -13.89
C ALA A 158 -1.16 -19.42 -14.38
N ILE A 159 0.07 -19.92 -14.53
CA ILE A 159 0.33 -21.30 -14.92
C ILE A 159 0.20 -22.21 -13.67
N PRO A 160 -0.69 -23.22 -13.71
CA PRO A 160 -0.83 -24.17 -12.60
C PRO A 160 0.49 -24.84 -12.23
N GLY A 161 0.80 -24.94 -10.93
CA GLY A 161 2.02 -25.59 -10.45
C GLY A 161 3.25 -24.68 -10.42
N VAL A 162 3.25 -23.54 -11.13
CA VAL A 162 4.39 -22.60 -11.11
C VAL A 162 4.55 -21.98 -9.73
N ARG A 163 3.45 -21.55 -9.11
CA ARG A 163 3.50 -20.98 -7.76
C ARG A 163 4.09 -21.98 -6.78
N GLU A 164 3.60 -23.21 -6.79
CA GLU A 164 4.06 -24.31 -5.94
C GLU A 164 5.53 -24.68 -6.21
N SER A 165 5.96 -24.66 -7.48
CA SER A 165 7.34 -24.97 -7.86
C SER A 165 8.32 -23.85 -7.47
N LEU A 166 7.92 -22.58 -7.66
CA LEU A 166 8.72 -21.42 -7.28
C LEU A 166 8.80 -21.25 -5.75
N HIS A 167 7.77 -21.68 -5.02
CA HIS A 167 7.77 -21.75 -3.56
C HIS A 167 8.99 -22.53 -3.05
N GLY A 168 9.38 -23.65 -3.67
CA GLY A 168 10.51 -24.47 -3.22
C GLY A 168 11.93 -23.94 -3.51
N ILE A 169 12.10 -22.81 -4.20
CA ILE A 169 13.44 -22.35 -4.65
C ILE A 169 14.23 -21.64 -3.54
N LEU A 170 13.56 -20.86 -2.68
CA LEU A 170 14.23 -20.03 -1.66
C LEU A 170 13.91 -20.47 -0.22
N PHE A 171 12.67 -20.84 0.09
CA PHE A 171 12.23 -21.29 1.42
C PHE A 171 11.14 -22.36 1.29
N ALA A 172 11.07 -23.33 2.20
CA ALA A 172 9.97 -24.31 2.19
C ALA A 172 8.60 -23.60 2.31
N SER A 173 7.55 -24.17 1.71
CA SER A 173 6.18 -23.65 1.89
C SER A 173 5.79 -23.68 3.36
N PRO A 174 5.16 -22.62 3.91
CA PRO A 174 4.56 -22.70 5.24
C PRO A 174 3.55 -23.85 5.23
N PRO A 175 3.70 -24.89 6.06
CA PRO A 175 2.69 -25.94 6.15
C PRO A 175 1.36 -25.32 6.58
N PRO A 176 0.21 -25.87 6.19
CA PRO A 176 -1.10 -25.35 6.64
C PRO A 176 -1.22 -25.24 8.17
N ALA A 177 -0.51 -26.09 8.91
CA ALA A 177 -0.36 -26.02 10.37
C ALA A 177 0.19 -24.67 10.85
N TYR A 178 1.04 -24.02 10.06
CA TYR A 178 1.68 -22.76 10.44
C TYR A 178 0.69 -21.58 10.55
N ILE A 179 -0.38 -21.58 9.76
CA ILE A 179 -1.44 -20.56 9.89
C ILE A 179 -2.22 -20.76 11.21
N GLN A 180 -2.39 -22.00 11.64
CA GLN A 180 -3.03 -22.32 12.92
C GLN A 180 -2.10 -21.96 14.09
N GLU A 181 -0.82 -22.35 14.03
CA GLU A 181 0.21 -21.95 15.00
C GLU A 181 0.29 -20.43 15.14
N TYR A 182 0.20 -19.70 14.03
CA TYR A 182 0.15 -18.24 14.05
C TYR A 182 -1.09 -17.73 14.81
N ALA A 183 -2.28 -18.26 14.51
CA ALA A 183 -3.51 -17.83 15.16
C ALA A 183 -3.49 -18.14 16.67
N GLU A 184 -2.97 -19.29 17.05
CA GLU A 184 -2.75 -19.67 18.44
C GLU A 184 -1.77 -18.73 19.14
N ALA A 185 -0.62 -18.43 18.52
CA ALA A 185 0.34 -17.47 19.05
C ALA A 185 -0.25 -16.06 19.16
N ALA A 186 -1.09 -15.65 18.21
CA ALA A 186 -1.75 -14.34 18.25
C ALA A 186 -2.75 -14.25 19.41
N LYS A 187 -3.37 -15.37 19.78
CA LYS A 187 -4.36 -15.50 20.86
C LYS A 187 -3.75 -15.88 22.22
N SER A 188 -2.48 -16.32 22.27
CA SER A 188 -1.85 -16.80 23.51
C SER A 188 -1.49 -15.69 24.51
N GLY A 189 -1.39 -14.44 24.06
CA GLY A 189 -0.87 -13.33 24.87
C GLY A 189 0.65 -13.33 25.07
N ASP A 190 1.35 -14.40 24.64
CA ASP A 190 2.81 -14.49 24.68
C ASP A 190 3.43 -13.63 23.58
N ARG A 191 4.06 -12.52 24.01
CA ARG A 191 4.70 -11.55 23.13
C ARG A 191 5.89 -12.11 22.36
N ILE A 192 6.62 -13.08 22.92
CA ILE A 192 7.78 -13.67 22.25
C ILE A 192 7.29 -14.66 21.20
N ALA A 193 6.30 -15.49 21.54
CA ALA A 193 5.69 -16.44 20.62
C ALA A 193 5.11 -15.73 19.37
N ILE A 194 4.31 -14.68 19.57
CA ILE A 194 3.74 -13.94 18.44
C ILE A 194 4.80 -13.18 17.63
N MET A 195 5.85 -12.66 18.25
CA MET A 195 6.95 -12.02 17.53
C MET A 195 7.68 -13.02 16.62
N HIS A 196 7.95 -14.24 17.11
CA HIS A 196 8.51 -15.30 16.28
C HIS A 196 7.56 -15.68 15.14
N ALA A 197 6.28 -15.88 15.45
CA ALA A 197 5.26 -16.21 14.47
C ALA A 197 5.13 -15.12 13.39
N HIS A 198 5.22 -13.84 13.76
CA HIS A 198 5.22 -12.73 12.82
C HIS A 198 6.40 -12.79 11.85
N ALA A 199 7.62 -12.88 12.37
CA ALA A 199 8.83 -12.87 11.56
C ALA A 199 8.83 -14.02 10.55
N MET A 200 8.50 -15.21 11.02
CA MET A 200 8.48 -16.40 10.19
C MET A 200 7.32 -16.37 9.19
N LEU A 201 6.12 -15.89 9.56
CA LEU A 201 5.03 -15.72 8.59
C LEU A 201 5.37 -14.68 7.52
N ALA A 202 6.01 -13.57 7.88
CA ALA A 202 6.46 -12.56 6.92
C ALA A 202 7.49 -13.12 5.94
N LEU A 203 8.50 -13.86 6.44
CA LEU A 203 9.54 -14.47 5.60
C LEU A 203 8.96 -15.55 4.67
N LEU A 204 8.13 -16.45 5.20
CA LEU A 204 7.51 -17.51 4.41
C LEU A 204 6.52 -16.94 3.40
N TRP A 205 5.72 -15.94 3.78
CA TRP A 205 4.80 -15.28 2.86
C TRP A 205 5.55 -14.59 1.73
N THR A 206 6.60 -13.83 2.03
CA THR A 206 7.33 -13.09 0.99
C THR A 206 8.24 -14.01 0.19
N PHE A 207 9.17 -14.71 0.84
CA PHE A 207 10.22 -15.46 0.16
C PHE A 207 9.91 -16.94 -0.08
N GLY A 208 8.89 -17.50 0.56
CA GLY A 208 8.41 -18.85 0.28
C GLY A 208 7.67 -18.95 -1.05
N GLY A 209 8.08 -18.17 -2.07
CA GLY A 209 7.73 -18.18 -3.50
C GLY A 209 6.84 -17.06 -4.02
N ASN A 210 6.33 -16.15 -3.19
CA ASN A 210 5.65 -14.96 -3.70
C ASN A 210 6.62 -13.83 -4.10
N VAL A 211 7.91 -13.91 -3.74
CA VAL A 211 8.90 -12.83 -3.94
C VAL A 211 9.10 -12.48 -5.41
N LEU A 212 9.11 -13.49 -6.29
CA LEU A 212 9.30 -13.32 -7.74
C LEU A 212 8.06 -12.73 -8.42
N TRP A 213 6.90 -12.74 -7.75
CA TRP A 213 5.73 -11.98 -8.15
C TRP A 213 5.70 -10.60 -7.50
N TYR A 214 5.84 -10.55 -6.18
CA TYR A 214 5.59 -9.37 -5.36
C TYR A 214 6.60 -8.24 -5.57
N LEU A 215 7.91 -8.52 -5.63
CA LEU A 215 8.91 -7.46 -5.81
C LEU A 215 8.82 -6.81 -7.20
N PRO A 216 8.69 -7.56 -8.32
CA PRO A 216 8.39 -6.97 -9.61
C PRO A 216 7.06 -6.22 -9.61
N TRP A 217 6.01 -6.78 -9.01
CA TRP A 217 4.70 -6.14 -8.90
C TRP A 217 4.76 -4.77 -8.21
N LEU A 218 5.56 -4.64 -7.14
CA LEU A 218 5.88 -3.38 -6.46
C LEU A 218 6.72 -2.45 -7.36
N LEU A 219 7.79 -2.97 -7.96
CA LEU A 219 8.71 -2.20 -8.79
C LEU A 219 7.99 -1.54 -9.96
N GLY A 220 7.10 -2.27 -10.64
CA GLY A 220 6.37 -1.69 -11.77
C GLY A 220 5.50 -0.50 -11.37
N ARG A 221 4.82 -0.58 -10.23
CA ARG A 221 4.02 0.53 -9.68
C ARG A 221 4.88 1.70 -9.23
N PHE A 222 6.02 1.42 -8.61
CA PHE A 222 6.99 2.45 -8.26
C PHE A 222 7.51 3.16 -9.51
N LEU A 223 7.81 2.43 -10.59
CA LEU A 223 8.31 3.02 -11.83
C LEU A 223 7.26 3.88 -12.54
N PHE A 224 5.98 3.49 -12.54
CA PHE A 224 4.89 4.37 -12.99
C PHE A 224 4.83 5.67 -12.17
N GLY A 225 4.94 5.55 -10.85
CA GLY A 225 5.05 6.69 -9.93
C GLY A 225 6.25 7.58 -10.24
N PHE A 226 7.41 6.97 -10.47
CA PHE A 226 8.64 7.66 -10.82
C PHE A 226 8.42 8.48 -12.08
N VAL A 227 7.89 7.88 -13.16
CA VAL A 227 7.64 8.60 -14.41
C VAL A 227 6.74 9.80 -14.19
N ALA A 228 5.62 9.66 -13.48
CA ALA A 228 4.73 10.77 -13.16
C ALA A 228 5.42 11.88 -12.34
N GLY A 229 6.28 11.50 -11.39
CA GLY A 229 7.06 12.46 -10.60
C GLY A 229 8.16 13.16 -11.38
N SER A 230 8.84 12.44 -12.28
CA SER A 230 9.85 13.03 -13.17
C SER A 230 9.26 14.06 -14.14
N GLN A 231 7.97 13.90 -14.46
CA GLN A 231 7.19 14.80 -15.31
C GLN A 231 6.41 15.86 -14.52
N ARG A 232 6.60 15.94 -13.20
CA ARG A 232 6.02 17.01 -12.35
C ARG A 232 4.49 17.10 -12.38
N TRP A 233 3.81 15.96 -12.54
CA TRP A 233 2.35 15.92 -12.73
C TRP A 233 1.52 16.62 -11.63
N PHE A 234 2.07 16.81 -10.44
CA PHE A 234 1.35 17.33 -9.28
C PHE A 234 1.92 18.64 -8.71
N ASP A 235 2.86 19.31 -9.38
CA ASP A 235 3.51 20.53 -8.84
C ASP A 235 2.48 21.62 -8.45
N ARG A 236 1.40 21.75 -9.22
CA ARG A 236 0.24 22.62 -8.91
C ARG A 236 -1.02 21.83 -8.60
N ASP A 237 -0.91 20.86 -7.69
CA ASP A 237 -2.02 19.99 -7.25
C ASP A 237 -2.72 19.23 -8.42
N GLY A 238 -2.03 19.07 -9.55
CA GLY A 238 -2.53 18.43 -10.77
C GLY A 238 -3.23 19.35 -11.77
N ALA A 239 -3.37 20.64 -11.47
CA ALA A 239 -4.10 21.60 -12.32
C ALA A 239 -3.51 21.73 -13.73
N ASP A 240 -2.18 21.77 -13.84
CA ASP A 240 -1.48 21.93 -15.12
C ASP A 240 -1.64 20.71 -16.05
N HIS A 241 -2.03 19.55 -15.51
CA HIS A 241 -2.21 18.30 -16.24
C HIS A 241 -3.68 17.84 -16.25
N LEU A 242 -4.63 18.74 -16.03
CA LEU A 242 -6.04 18.38 -15.92
C LEU A 242 -6.63 17.62 -17.14
N PRO A 243 -6.27 17.93 -18.41
CA PRO A 243 -6.72 17.14 -19.56
C PRO A 243 -6.24 15.68 -19.53
N LEU A 244 -5.04 15.44 -18.99
CA LEU A 244 -4.51 14.09 -18.81
C LEU A 244 -5.33 13.32 -17.76
N PHE A 245 -5.68 13.95 -16.63
CA PHE A 245 -6.51 13.29 -15.62
C PHE A 245 -7.92 12.96 -16.11
N HIS A 246 -8.52 13.78 -16.97
CA HIS A 246 -9.79 13.43 -17.63
C HIS A 246 -9.65 12.23 -18.58
N LYS A 247 -8.54 12.13 -19.32
CA LYS A 247 -8.25 10.95 -20.14
C LYS A 247 -8.04 9.72 -19.25
N LEU A 248 -7.28 9.84 -18.16
CA LEU A 248 -7.07 8.76 -17.19
C LEU A 248 -8.38 8.30 -16.53
N LEU A 249 -9.34 9.20 -16.33
CA LEU A 249 -10.68 8.85 -15.85
C LEU A 249 -11.38 7.89 -16.83
N GLY A 250 -11.42 8.25 -18.12
CA GLY A 250 -12.05 7.42 -19.15
C GLY A 250 -11.31 6.10 -19.41
N PHE A 251 -10.00 6.16 -19.58
CA PHE A 251 -9.17 4.96 -19.76
C PHE A 251 -9.18 4.06 -18.52
N GLY A 252 -9.15 4.64 -17.32
CA GLY A 252 -9.22 3.91 -16.07
C GLY A 252 -10.53 3.16 -15.92
N ALA A 253 -11.66 3.81 -16.25
CA ALA A 253 -12.97 3.16 -16.28
C ALA A 253 -13.02 2.02 -17.31
N LEU A 254 -12.57 2.26 -18.54
CA LEU A 254 -12.56 1.24 -19.60
C LEU A 254 -11.68 0.04 -19.24
N ALA A 255 -10.47 0.29 -18.70
CA ALA A 255 -9.55 -0.75 -18.28
C ALA A 255 -10.07 -1.55 -17.07
N ALA A 256 -10.79 -0.90 -16.15
CA ALA A 256 -11.38 -1.53 -14.99
C ALA A 256 -12.53 -2.50 -15.33
N THR A 257 -13.34 -2.16 -16.34
CA THR A 257 -14.59 -2.88 -16.64
C THR A 257 -14.40 -4.37 -16.88
N PRO A 258 -13.46 -4.86 -17.73
CA PRO A 258 -13.28 -6.29 -17.93
C PRO A 258 -12.98 -7.04 -16.63
N ALA A 259 -12.07 -6.53 -15.81
CA ALA A 259 -11.72 -7.15 -14.53
C ALA A 259 -12.91 -7.19 -13.55
N LEU A 260 -13.70 -6.11 -13.48
CA LEU A 260 -14.89 -6.04 -12.65
C LEU A 260 -15.97 -7.01 -13.11
N VAL A 261 -16.19 -7.13 -14.43
CA VAL A 261 -17.14 -8.09 -15.01
C VAL A 261 -16.68 -9.51 -14.73
N ILE A 262 -15.40 -9.85 -14.95
CA ILE A 262 -14.84 -11.17 -14.63
C ILE A 262 -15.04 -11.49 -13.15
N GLN A 263 -14.72 -10.55 -12.27
CA GLN A 263 -14.88 -10.73 -10.82
C GLN A 263 -16.35 -10.95 -10.44
N ALA A 264 -17.27 -10.16 -11.00
CA ALA A 264 -18.71 -10.29 -10.75
C ALA A 264 -19.26 -11.64 -11.25
N LEU A 265 -18.88 -12.07 -12.46
CA LEU A 265 -19.30 -13.36 -13.01
C LEU A 265 -18.71 -14.54 -12.24
N ALA A 266 -17.47 -14.43 -11.74
CA ALA A 266 -16.87 -15.44 -10.87
C ALA A 266 -17.59 -15.52 -9.52
N GLN A 267 -17.97 -14.38 -8.93
CA GLN A 267 -18.75 -14.33 -7.69
C GLN A 267 -20.16 -14.90 -7.87
N ALA A 268 -20.78 -14.66 -9.02
CA ALA A 268 -22.09 -15.22 -9.37
C ALA A 268 -22.05 -16.73 -9.72
N GLY A 269 -20.86 -17.36 -9.74
CA GLY A 269 -20.70 -18.76 -10.09
C GLY A 269 -20.89 -19.07 -11.59
N VAL A 270 -20.95 -18.04 -12.43
CA VAL A 270 -21.13 -18.19 -13.89
C VAL A 270 -19.84 -18.65 -14.55
N LEU A 271 -18.68 -18.18 -14.06
CA LEU A 271 -17.38 -18.66 -14.53
C LEU A 271 -16.99 -19.96 -13.83
N SER A 272 -16.70 -21.00 -14.61
CA SER A 272 -16.15 -22.24 -14.08
C SER A 272 -14.78 -21.99 -13.45
N ARG A 273 -14.44 -22.72 -12.37
CA ARG A 273 -13.11 -22.60 -11.73
C ARG A 273 -11.98 -23.24 -12.55
N GLN A 274 -12.32 -24.03 -13.57
CA GLN A 274 -11.36 -24.70 -14.44
C GLN A 274 -11.40 -24.05 -15.81
N HIS A 275 -10.38 -23.24 -16.08
CA HIS A 275 -10.12 -22.64 -17.38
C HIS A 275 -8.84 -23.22 -17.97
N SER A 276 -8.72 -23.24 -19.30
CA SER A 276 -7.45 -23.57 -19.95
C SER A 276 -6.37 -22.56 -19.54
N VAL A 277 -5.10 -22.98 -19.54
CA VAL A 277 -3.97 -22.12 -19.15
C VAL A 277 -3.95 -20.79 -19.92
N PRO A 278 -4.16 -20.74 -21.26
CA PRO A 278 -4.21 -19.47 -21.98
C PRO A 278 -5.30 -18.52 -21.47
N VAL A 279 -6.47 -19.05 -21.11
CA VAL A 279 -7.57 -18.23 -20.55
C VAL A 279 -7.18 -17.68 -19.18
N GLN A 280 -6.55 -18.49 -18.31
CA GLN A 280 -6.08 -18.02 -17.00
C GLN A 280 -5.03 -16.90 -17.12
N MET A 281 -4.12 -17.01 -18.11
CA MET A 281 -3.14 -15.96 -18.41
C MET A 281 -3.84 -14.67 -18.84
N VAL A 282 -4.80 -14.74 -19.77
CA VAL A 282 -5.56 -13.56 -20.22
C VAL A 282 -6.33 -12.92 -19.07
N MET A 283 -7.04 -13.73 -18.25
CA MET A 283 -7.77 -13.23 -17.09
C MET A 283 -6.85 -12.54 -16.08
N SER A 284 -5.65 -13.08 -15.85
CA SER A 284 -4.66 -12.49 -14.93
C SER A 284 -4.12 -11.16 -15.44
N VAL A 285 -3.85 -11.05 -16.75
CA VAL A 285 -3.45 -9.79 -17.40
C VAL A 285 -4.58 -8.76 -17.32
N LEU A 286 -5.82 -9.14 -17.63
CA LEU A 286 -6.98 -8.27 -17.50
C LEU A 286 -7.19 -7.82 -16.06
N GLY A 287 -6.96 -8.70 -15.08
CA GLY A 287 -6.99 -8.38 -13.66
C GLY A 287 -6.00 -7.28 -13.28
N GLU A 288 -4.74 -7.38 -13.72
CA GLU A 288 -3.73 -6.34 -13.46
C GLU A 288 -4.03 -5.03 -14.18
N ILE A 289 -4.44 -5.07 -15.45
CA ILE A 289 -4.85 -3.89 -16.21
C ILE A 289 -6.03 -3.22 -15.52
N GLY A 290 -7.00 -4.01 -15.06
CA GLY A 290 -8.16 -3.51 -14.32
C GLY A 290 -7.78 -2.90 -12.97
N LEU A 291 -6.84 -3.50 -12.24
CA LEU A 291 -6.35 -2.96 -10.97
C LEU A 291 -5.63 -1.61 -11.16
N LEU A 292 -4.76 -1.52 -12.16
CA LEU A 292 -4.08 -0.26 -12.52
C LEU A 292 -5.10 0.78 -13.01
N GLY A 293 -6.06 0.37 -13.83
CA GLY A 293 -7.15 1.21 -14.32
C GLY A 293 -8.01 1.80 -13.21
N GLN A 294 -8.42 0.97 -12.23
CA GLN A 294 -9.17 1.42 -11.05
C GLN A 294 -8.35 2.39 -10.19
N THR A 295 -7.06 2.12 -10.01
CA THR A 295 -6.20 3.04 -9.24
C THR A 295 -6.03 4.38 -9.97
N ALA A 296 -5.84 4.35 -11.29
CA ALA A 296 -5.77 5.55 -12.12
C ALA A 296 -7.09 6.35 -12.09
N LEU A 297 -8.23 5.65 -12.09
CA LEU A 297 -9.56 6.23 -11.90
C LEU A 297 -9.64 6.96 -10.56
N TYR A 298 -9.22 6.33 -9.46
CA TYR A 298 -9.25 6.97 -8.13
C TYR A 298 -8.37 8.22 -8.07
N VAL A 299 -7.15 8.16 -8.61
CA VAL A 299 -6.26 9.31 -8.69
C VAL A 299 -6.89 10.44 -9.51
N ALA A 300 -7.43 10.13 -10.70
CA ALA A 300 -8.07 11.10 -11.56
C ALA A 300 -9.27 11.77 -10.89
N ILE A 301 -10.15 10.99 -10.25
CA ILE A 301 -11.31 11.50 -9.51
C ILE A 301 -10.85 12.48 -8.44
N VAL A 302 -9.91 12.07 -7.58
CA VAL A 302 -9.41 12.94 -6.49
C VAL A 302 -8.81 14.22 -7.05
N VAL A 303 -7.95 14.15 -8.07
CA VAL A 303 -7.32 15.34 -8.67
C VAL A 303 -8.36 16.29 -9.28
N ILE A 304 -9.32 15.77 -10.04
CA ILE A 304 -10.37 16.57 -10.67
C ILE A 304 -11.26 17.23 -9.61
N LEU A 305 -11.64 16.49 -8.56
CA LEU A 305 -12.42 17.01 -7.45
C LEU A 305 -11.66 18.06 -6.63
N MET A 306 -10.34 17.90 -6.46
CA MET A 306 -9.49 18.89 -5.79
C MET A 306 -9.48 20.26 -6.49
N GLN A 307 -9.84 20.33 -7.79
CA GLN A 307 -9.98 21.59 -8.52
C GLN A 307 -11.29 22.33 -8.21
N ARG A 308 -12.24 21.69 -7.52
CA ARG A 308 -13.54 22.29 -7.15
C ARG A 308 -13.51 22.72 -5.68
N ALA A 309 -13.74 24.00 -5.41
CA ALA A 309 -13.61 24.59 -4.06
C ALA A 309 -14.45 23.89 -2.96
N ARG A 310 -15.64 23.37 -3.30
CA ARG A 310 -16.47 22.59 -2.35
C ARG A 310 -15.80 21.27 -1.98
N TRP A 311 -15.33 20.53 -2.98
CA TRP A 311 -14.74 19.20 -2.79
C TRP A 311 -13.33 19.27 -2.22
N ARG A 312 -12.54 20.29 -2.60
CA ARG A 312 -11.24 20.58 -1.99
C ARG A 312 -11.33 20.66 -0.46
N ARG A 313 -12.28 21.43 0.07
CA ARG A 313 -12.51 21.55 1.52
C ARG A 313 -12.81 20.21 2.20
N VAL A 314 -13.54 19.33 1.55
CA VAL A 314 -13.89 18.00 2.10
C VAL A 314 -12.68 17.05 2.02
N LEU A 315 -12.01 17.01 0.88
CA LEU A 315 -10.88 16.11 0.65
C LEU A 315 -9.64 16.49 1.48
N GLU A 316 -9.43 17.79 1.74
CA GLU A 316 -8.35 18.28 2.61
C GLU A 316 -8.47 17.78 4.05
N LEU A 317 -9.63 17.29 4.49
CA LEU A 317 -9.76 16.58 5.78
C LEU A 317 -8.89 15.32 5.85
N LEU A 318 -8.54 14.72 4.71
CA LEU A 318 -7.63 13.58 4.64
C LEU A 318 -6.16 13.98 4.61
N ALA A 319 -5.84 15.24 4.35
CA ALA A 319 -4.44 15.68 4.21
C ALA A 319 -3.63 15.48 5.50
N PRO A 320 -4.14 15.76 6.73
CA PRO A 320 -3.37 15.56 7.96
C PRO A 320 -2.86 14.13 8.15
N VAL A 321 -3.72 13.11 7.98
CA VAL A 321 -3.30 11.70 8.09
C VAL A 321 -2.30 11.32 6.99
N GLY A 322 -2.45 11.88 5.78
CA GLY A 322 -1.48 11.69 4.70
C GLY A 322 -0.16 12.45 4.87
N ARG A 323 -0.11 13.47 5.73
CA ARG A 323 1.12 14.17 6.14
C ARG A 323 1.95 13.38 7.15
N MET A 324 1.30 12.46 7.88
CA MET A 324 1.91 11.54 8.84
C MET A 324 1.57 10.06 8.52
N PRO A 325 1.93 9.58 7.31
CA PRO A 325 1.49 8.28 6.85
C PRO A 325 2.09 7.12 7.65
N LEU A 326 3.34 7.23 8.11
CA LEU A 326 4.00 6.21 8.92
C LEU A 326 3.37 6.14 10.31
N THR A 327 3.16 7.28 10.99
CA THR A 327 2.48 7.28 12.29
C THR A 327 1.06 6.72 12.16
N THR A 328 0.34 7.12 11.12
CA THR A 328 -1.03 6.64 10.88
C THR A 328 -1.03 5.12 10.68
N TYR A 329 -0.16 4.59 9.81
CA TYR A 329 -0.06 3.15 9.56
C TYR A 329 0.38 2.32 10.78
N LEU A 330 1.38 2.79 11.53
CA LEU A 330 1.84 2.10 12.73
C LEU A 330 0.76 2.10 13.82
N SER A 331 0.05 3.22 14.00
CA SER A 331 -1.07 3.29 14.96
C SER A 331 -2.27 2.45 14.52
N GLN A 332 -2.55 2.33 13.22
CA GLN A 332 -3.55 1.38 12.71
C GLN A 332 -3.23 -0.04 13.15
N SER A 333 -1.97 -0.46 12.94
CA SER A 333 -1.52 -1.80 13.32
C SER A 333 -1.62 -2.01 14.82
N ALA A 334 -1.11 -1.07 15.63
CA ALA A 334 -1.15 -1.14 17.08
C ALA A 334 -2.57 -1.17 17.64
N ILE A 335 -3.48 -0.34 17.11
CA ILE A 335 -4.89 -0.35 17.51
C ILE A 335 -5.52 -1.69 17.16
N CYS A 336 -5.37 -2.16 15.92
CA CYS A 336 -6.04 -3.39 15.50
C CYS A 336 -5.52 -4.62 16.22
N THR A 337 -4.20 -4.76 16.44
CA THR A 337 -3.67 -5.89 17.20
C THR A 337 -3.99 -5.80 18.69
N ALA A 338 -4.09 -4.59 19.26
CA ALA A 338 -4.63 -4.44 20.62
C ALA A 338 -6.12 -4.83 20.72
N LEU A 339 -6.90 -4.73 19.64
CA LEU A 339 -8.30 -5.18 19.64
C LEU A 339 -8.41 -6.72 19.55
N PHE A 340 -7.67 -7.37 18.63
CA PHE A 340 -7.93 -8.77 18.28
C PHE A 340 -6.95 -9.79 18.87
N TYR A 341 -5.77 -9.38 19.35
CA TYR A 341 -4.76 -10.33 19.84
C TYR A 341 -4.90 -10.53 21.35
N GLY A 342 -4.46 -11.69 21.84
CA GLY A 342 -4.60 -12.11 23.23
C GLY A 342 -3.83 -11.24 24.24
N TRP A 343 -2.87 -10.43 23.80
CA TRP A 343 -2.19 -9.46 24.67
C TRP A 343 -3.02 -8.19 24.91
N GLY A 344 -4.09 -7.98 24.13
CA GLY A 344 -4.98 -6.84 24.17
C GLY A 344 -6.38 -7.20 24.68
N LEU A 345 -7.42 -6.84 23.92
CA LEU A 345 -8.82 -7.11 24.25
C LEU A 345 -9.33 -8.46 23.76
N ASP A 346 -8.54 -9.14 22.92
CA ASP A 346 -8.82 -10.46 22.39
C ASP A 346 -10.18 -10.63 21.68
N TRP A 347 -10.67 -9.59 21.01
CA TRP A 347 -11.96 -9.62 20.33
C TRP A 347 -12.04 -10.75 19.29
N ASP A 348 -13.25 -11.29 19.13
CA ASP A 348 -13.58 -12.19 18.05
C ASP A 348 -13.49 -11.49 16.69
N THR A 349 -13.35 -12.30 15.64
CA THR A 349 -13.36 -11.80 14.26
C THR A 349 -14.75 -11.25 13.93
N PRO A 350 -14.94 -9.94 13.74
CA PRO A 350 -16.26 -9.37 13.49
C PRO A 350 -16.71 -9.71 12.06
N PRO A 351 -18.02 -9.75 11.77
CA PRO A 351 -18.53 -9.98 10.42
C PRO A 351 -18.12 -8.86 9.44
N PRO A 352 -18.10 -9.12 8.12
CA PRO A 352 -17.60 -8.18 7.11
C PRO A 352 -18.10 -6.74 7.24
N ALA A 353 -19.39 -6.52 7.44
CA ALA A 353 -19.97 -5.19 7.56
C ALA A 353 -19.51 -4.47 8.84
N ALA A 354 -19.43 -5.19 9.95
CA ALA A 354 -18.92 -4.66 11.22
C ALA A 354 -17.45 -4.28 11.12
N THR A 355 -16.64 -5.05 10.38
CA THR A 355 -15.24 -4.70 10.09
C THR A 355 -15.15 -3.37 9.34
N VAL A 356 -15.98 -3.14 8.32
CA VAL A 356 -15.99 -1.87 7.58
C VAL A 356 -16.35 -0.71 8.51
N GLY A 357 -17.41 -0.87 9.30
CA GLY A 357 -17.84 0.14 10.28
C GLY A 357 -16.75 0.48 11.29
N LEU A 358 -16.11 -0.54 11.88
CA LEU A 358 -15.02 -0.38 12.83
C LEU A 358 -13.80 0.31 12.20
N GLY A 359 -13.41 -0.09 11.00
CA GLY A 359 -12.28 0.53 10.30
C GLY A 359 -12.53 2.01 9.97
N LEU A 360 -13.74 2.35 9.54
CA LEU A 360 -14.13 3.75 9.31
C LEU A 360 -14.13 4.56 10.62
N ALA A 361 -14.60 3.97 11.73
CA ALA A 361 -14.60 4.61 13.03
C ALA A 361 -13.17 4.88 13.54
N ILE A 362 -12.29 3.88 13.48
CA ILE A 362 -10.86 4.02 13.81
C ILE A 362 -10.24 5.13 12.97
N PHE A 363 -10.48 5.12 11.66
CA PHE A 363 -9.90 6.12 10.76
C PHE A 363 -10.42 7.54 11.03
N ALA A 364 -11.71 7.69 11.34
CA ALA A 364 -12.29 8.99 11.71
C ALA A 364 -11.63 9.56 12.97
N VAL A 365 -11.39 8.72 13.98
CA VAL A 365 -10.63 9.11 15.18
C VAL A 365 -9.19 9.49 14.82
N GLN A 366 -8.52 8.72 13.96
CA GLN A 366 -7.17 9.06 13.48
C GLN A 366 -7.13 10.40 12.73
N ILE A 367 -8.15 10.73 11.93
CA ILE A 367 -8.28 12.04 11.28
C ILE A 367 -8.36 13.15 12.33
N ALA A 368 -9.22 13.00 13.34
CA ALA A 368 -9.37 14.00 14.40
C ALA A 368 -8.06 14.20 15.17
N ILE A 369 -7.39 13.10 15.55
CA ILE A 369 -6.09 13.12 16.24
C ILE A 369 -5.03 13.80 15.35
N ALA A 370 -4.94 13.46 14.07
CA ALA A 370 -3.95 14.04 13.16
C ALA A 370 -4.15 15.56 13.00
N HIS A 371 -5.40 16.04 12.93
CA HIS A 371 -5.69 17.47 12.92
C HIS A 371 -5.26 18.16 14.21
N ALA A 372 -5.64 17.61 15.37
CA ALA A 372 -5.27 18.18 16.67
C ALA A 372 -3.74 18.18 16.86
N TRP A 373 -3.09 17.09 16.49
CA TRP A 373 -1.64 16.91 16.58
C TRP A 373 -0.87 17.90 15.72
N LEU A 374 -1.24 18.05 14.44
CA LEU A 374 -0.53 18.91 13.49
C LEU A 374 -0.80 20.41 13.68
N ARG A 375 -1.72 20.79 14.59
CA ARG A 375 -1.84 22.17 15.09
C ARG A 375 -0.71 22.53 16.05
N VAL A 376 -0.19 21.55 16.79
CA VAL A 376 0.82 21.75 17.83
C VAL A 376 2.21 21.32 17.37
N PHE A 377 2.30 20.26 16.57
CA PHE A 377 3.55 19.64 16.15
C PHE A 377 3.71 19.64 14.62
N ARG A 378 4.96 19.69 14.14
CA ARG A 378 5.25 19.77 12.69
C ARG A 378 5.11 18.43 11.95
N PHE A 379 5.36 17.34 12.67
CA PHE A 379 5.45 15.97 12.13
C PHE A 379 4.71 15.00 13.06
N GLY A 380 4.27 13.87 12.53
CA GLY A 380 3.89 12.74 13.38
C GLY A 380 5.10 12.18 14.14
N PRO A 381 4.91 11.53 15.30
CA PRO A 381 5.99 10.96 16.11
C PRO A 381 6.94 10.06 15.32
N ALA A 382 6.40 9.16 14.50
CA ALA A 382 7.22 8.22 13.72
C ALA A 382 7.97 8.94 12.59
N GLU A 383 7.36 9.92 11.93
CA GLU A 383 8.02 10.74 10.92
C GLU A 383 9.15 11.59 11.52
N TRP A 384 8.95 12.11 12.73
CA TRP A 384 9.97 12.86 13.46
C TRP A 384 11.18 11.97 13.77
N LEU A 385 10.94 10.78 14.34
CA LEU A 385 12.00 9.82 14.66
C LEU A 385 12.75 9.40 13.39
N TRP A 386 12.02 9.03 12.34
CA TRP A 386 12.58 8.67 11.04
C TRP A 386 13.45 9.79 10.47
N ARG A 387 13.00 11.05 10.51
CA ARG A 387 13.80 12.20 10.05
C ARG A 387 15.04 12.40 10.91
N ARG A 388 14.93 12.27 12.23
CA ARG A 388 16.08 12.41 13.13
C ARG A 388 17.18 11.40 12.78
N ILE A 389 16.82 10.15 12.50
CA ILE A 389 17.76 9.10 12.08
C ILE A 389 18.35 9.41 10.70
N VAL A 390 17.50 9.77 9.72
CA VAL A 390 17.92 10.00 8.34
C VAL A 390 18.88 11.19 8.19
N TYR A 391 18.54 12.31 8.84
CA TYR A 391 19.32 13.55 8.78
C TYR A 391 20.47 13.57 9.80
N LEU A 392 20.52 12.61 10.74
CA LEU A 392 21.50 12.54 11.83
C LEU A 392 21.60 13.83 12.65
N ARG A 393 20.49 14.55 12.78
CA ARG A 393 20.39 15.82 13.48
C ARG A 393 19.09 15.88 14.29
N PRO A 394 19.10 16.52 15.49
CA PRO A 394 17.87 16.81 16.21
C PRO A 394 16.91 17.61 15.31
N GLN A 395 15.69 17.12 15.14
CA GLN A 395 14.66 17.84 14.40
C GLN A 395 13.74 18.54 15.40
N PRO A 396 13.43 19.84 15.24
CA PRO A 396 12.46 20.49 16.10
C PRO A 396 11.08 19.88 15.86
N MET A 397 10.45 19.41 16.94
CA MET A 397 9.11 18.82 16.88
C MET A 397 8.01 19.90 16.86
N ARG A 398 8.34 21.11 17.33
CA ARG A 398 7.50 22.32 17.36
C ARG A 398 8.19 23.46 16.61
#